data_AF-A0A6I3HTX2-F1
#
_entry.id   AF-A0A6I3HTX2-F1
#
_cell.length_a   1.000
_cell.length_b   1.000
_cell.length_c   1.000
_cell.angle_alpha   90.00
_cell.angle_beta   90.00
_cell.angle_gamma   90.00
#
_symmetry.space_group_name_H-M   'P 1'
#
loop_
_entity.id
_entity.type
_entity.pdbx_description
1 polymer ?
#
loop_
_entity_poly.entity_id
_entity_poly.type
_entity_poly.pdbx_seq_one_letter_code
_entity_poly.pdbx_strand_id
1 'polypeptide(L)'
;MSIKVVRTACTLDCPDACTLDVTVTDGVITDIDAATGEDANPITAGFICRKVQQSTKRVYSTSRILAPLIRTGAKGTGEFRAATWDEALTLVSSRIREGIARRGADS
;
A
#
# COMPACT_ATOMS: atom_id res chain seq x y z
N MET A 1 -4.42 -27.17 4.97
CA MET A 1 -3.71 -25.99 5.51
C MET A 1 -2.50 -25.73 4.64
N SER A 2 -2.57 -24.70 3.81
CA SER A 2 -1.51 -24.32 2.88
C SER A 2 -0.70 -23.20 3.50
N ILE A 3 0.60 -23.43 3.69
CA ILE A 3 1.55 -22.41 4.15
C ILE A 3 2.53 -22.14 3.01
N LYS A 4 2.77 -20.87 2.72
CA LYS A 4 3.84 -20.45 1.81
C LYS A 4 4.54 -19.21 2.35
N VAL A 5 5.83 -19.09 2.04
CA VAL A 5 6.61 -17.88 2.29
C VAL A 5 6.76 -17.15 0.96
N VAL A 6 6.43 -15.86 0.95
CA VAL A 6 6.57 -14.97 -0.21
C VAL A 6 7.66 -13.96 0.09
N ARG A 7 8.70 -13.95 -0.73
CA ARG A 7 9.77 -12.96 -0.65
C ARG A 7 9.35 -11.66 -1.33
N THR A 8 9.55 -10.53 -0.65
CA THR A 8 9.22 -9.21 -1.17
C THR A 8 10.12 -8.13 -0.56
N ALA A 9 9.92 -6.87 -0.95
CA ALA A 9 10.62 -5.72 -0.40
C ALA A 9 9.74 -4.96 0.60
N CYS A 10 10.38 -4.28 1.55
CA CYS A 10 9.73 -3.33 2.43
C CYS A 10 9.09 -2.18 1.63
N THR A 11 7.83 -1.86 1.94
CA THR A 11 7.07 -0.78 1.27
C THR A 11 7.21 0.58 1.95
N LEU A 12 8.05 0.69 3.00
CA LEU A 12 8.28 1.96 3.67
C LEU A 12 9.33 2.76 2.91
N ASP A 13 9.10 4.07 2.83
CA ASP A 13 10.05 5.02 2.25
C ASP A 13 11.20 5.28 3.24
N CYS A 14 12.14 4.36 3.27
CA CYS A 14 13.32 4.34 4.13
C CYS A 14 14.50 3.78 3.30
N PRO A 15 15.72 4.30 3.49
CA PRO A 15 16.87 3.90 2.66
C PRO A 15 17.30 2.44 2.86
N ASP A 16 16.83 1.78 3.92
CA ASP A 16 17.27 0.43 4.29
C ASP A 16 16.91 -0.63 3.25
N ALA A 17 15.83 -0.42 2.47
CA ALA A 17 15.38 -1.33 1.41
C ALA A 17 15.33 -2.81 1.85
N CYS A 18 14.80 -3.09 3.04
CA CYS A 18 14.85 -4.43 3.65
C CYS A 18 14.16 -5.49 2.77
N THR A 19 14.78 -6.66 2.64
CA THR A 19 14.16 -7.86 2.06
C THR A 19 13.32 -8.55 3.13
N LEU A 20 12.08 -8.90 2.80
CA LEU A 20 11.10 -9.49 3.72
C LEU A 20 10.74 -10.90 3.28
N ASP A 21 10.56 -11.78 4.26
CA ASP A 21 9.88 -13.06 4.11
C ASP A 21 8.50 -12.97 4.75
N VAL A 22 7.46 -13.12 3.93
CA VAL A 22 6.06 -12.98 4.35
C VAL A 22 5.40 -14.34 4.39
N THR A 23 5.02 -14.80 5.57
CA THR A 23 4.32 -16.07 5.75
C THR A 23 2.83 -15.88 5.48
N VAL A 24 2.31 -16.67 4.54
CA VAL A 24 0.90 -16.69 4.14
C VAL A 24 0.32 -18.07 4.46
N THR A 25 -0.66 -18.10 5.35
CA THR A 25 -1.39 -19.31 5.75
C THR A 25 -2.81 -19.21 5.24
N ASP A 26 -3.24 -20.18 4.43
CA ASP A 26 -4.59 -20.24 3.85
C ASP A 26 -5.05 -18.92 3.20
N GLY A 27 -4.13 -18.24 2.51
CA GLY A 27 -4.38 -16.99 1.79
C GLY A 27 -4.26 -15.72 2.65
N VAL A 28 -3.98 -15.84 3.94
CA VAL A 28 -3.87 -14.72 4.89
C VAL A 28 -2.42 -14.54 5.33
N ILE A 29 -1.92 -13.31 5.31
CA ILE A 29 -0.61 -12.98 5.88
C ILE A 29 -0.68 -13.16 7.40
N THR A 30 0.14 -14.05 7.94
CA THR A 30 0.19 -14.36 9.38
C THR A 30 1.45 -13.84 10.06
N ASP A 31 2.56 -13.70 9.31
CA ASP A 31 3.83 -13.24 9.86
C ASP A 31 4.69 -12.53 8.79
N ILE A 32 5.55 -11.62 9.24
CA ILE A 32 6.49 -10.86 8.40
C ILE A 32 7.80 -10.75 9.15
N ASP A 33 8.86 -11.35 8.61
CA ASP A 33 10.21 -11.28 9.18
C ASP A 33 11.25 -10.83 8.14
N ALA A 34 12.46 -10.55 8.62
CA ALA A 34 13.61 -10.29 7.77
C ALA A 34 13.94 -11.54 6.93
N ALA A 35 14.14 -11.34 5.64
CA ALA A 35 14.60 -12.45 4.81
C ALA A 35 16.02 -12.88 5.20
N THR A 36 16.29 -14.17 5.03
CA THR A 36 17.60 -14.77 5.23
C THR A 36 18.14 -15.39 3.93
N GLY A 37 19.45 -15.61 3.89
CA GLY A 37 20.16 -16.20 2.74
C GLY A 37 20.84 -15.17 1.83
N GLU A 38 21.46 -15.66 0.76
CA GLU A 38 22.27 -14.86 -0.17
C GLU A 38 21.46 -13.79 -0.93
N ASP A 39 20.17 -14.04 -1.15
CA ASP A 39 19.26 -13.11 -1.83
C ASP A 39 18.68 -12.03 -0.89
N ALA A 40 19.02 -12.06 0.41
CA ALA A 40 18.59 -11.05 1.36
C ALA A 40 19.50 -9.81 1.31
N ASN A 41 18.93 -8.63 1.58
CA ASN A 41 19.69 -7.39 1.56
C ASN A 41 20.82 -7.42 2.62
N PRO A 42 22.10 -7.43 2.20
CA PRO A 42 23.23 -7.62 3.10
C PRO A 42 23.42 -6.44 4.07
N ILE A 43 22.94 -5.24 3.70
CA ILE A 43 23.01 -4.05 4.55
C ILE A 43 22.15 -4.22 5.79
N THR A 44 20.98 -4.84 5.62
CA THR A 44 20.03 -5.04 6.73
C THR A 44 20.37 -6.26 7.58
N ALA A 45 21.20 -7.19 7.09
CA ALA A 45 21.76 -8.30 7.87
C ALA A 45 20.75 -9.05 8.77
N GLY A 46 19.56 -9.36 8.22
CA GLY A 46 18.51 -10.06 8.97
C GLY A 46 17.73 -9.19 9.95
N PHE A 47 17.82 -7.86 9.84
CA PHE A 47 17.03 -6.90 10.61
C PHE A 47 15.90 -6.29 9.77
N ILE A 48 14.73 -6.19 10.40
CA ILE A 48 13.64 -5.30 9.98
C ILE A 48 13.10 -4.53 11.18
N CYS A 49 12.65 -3.30 10.95
CA CYS A 49 12.10 -2.50 12.05
C CYS A 49 10.73 -3.00 12.52
N ARG A 50 10.38 -2.68 13.77
CA ARG A 50 9.07 -3.04 14.38
C ARG A 50 7.86 -2.57 13.57
N LYS A 51 7.98 -1.47 12.81
CA LYS A 51 6.90 -0.98 11.93
C LYS A 51 6.53 -2.04 10.89
N VAL A 52 7.53 -2.68 10.30
CA VAL A 52 7.35 -3.68 9.23
C VAL A 52 6.87 -5.00 9.80
N GLN A 53 7.46 -5.47 10.91
CA GLN A 53 7.02 -6.67 11.63
C GLN A 53 5.52 -6.62 11.98
N GLN A 54 4.99 -5.42 12.25
CA GLN A 54 3.59 -5.20 12.59
C GLN A 54 2.71 -4.77 11.42
N SER A 55 3.16 -4.88 10.16
CA SER A 55 2.39 -4.40 9.00
C SER A 55 1.03 -5.11 8.84
N THR A 56 0.89 -6.33 9.36
CA THR A 56 -0.40 -7.05 9.41
C THR A 56 -1.48 -6.24 10.12
N LYS A 57 -1.14 -5.46 11.15
CA LYS A 57 -2.08 -4.55 11.83
C LYS A 57 -2.65 -3.49 10.89
N ARG A 58 -1.87 -3.02 9.91
CA ARG A 58 -2.31 -2.07 8.89
C ARG A 58 -3.14 -2.74 7.80
N VAL A 59 -2.73 -3.93 7.36
CA VAL A 59 -3.44 -4.71 6.33
C VAL A 59 -4.85 -5.11 6.79
N TYR A 60 -5.02 -5.45 8.06
CA TYR A 60 -6.31 -5.86 8.64
C TYR A 60 -6.96 -4.79 9.52
N SER A 61 -6.49 -3.55 9.47
CA SER A 61 -7.07 -2.45 10.24
C SER A 61 -8.51 -2.19 9.81
N THR A 62 -9.38 -1.88 10.77
CA THR A 62 -10.74 -1.36 10.51
C THR A 62 -10.72 0.01 9.81
N SER A 63 -9.61 0.74 9.90
CA SER A 63 -9.40 2.02 9.21
C SER A 63 -8.88 1.87 7.78
N ARG A 64 -8.73 0.64 7.28
CA ARG A 64 -8.26 0.41 5.90
C ARG A 64 -9.28 0.95 4.91
N ILE A 65 -8.81 1.69 3.90
CA ILE A 65 -9.64 2.10 2.76
C ILE A 65 -9.83 0.89 1.86
N LEU A 66 -11.07 0.43 1.72
CA LEU A 66 -11.43 -0.79 1.00
C LEU A 66 -12.05 -0.55 -0.39
N ALA A 67 -12.44 0.69 -0.68
CA ALA A 67 -13.06 1.08 -1.95
C ALA A 67 -12.63 2.50 -2.35
N PRO A 68 -12.74 2.86 -3.64
CA PRO A 68 -12.64 4.25 -4.07
C PRO A 68 -13.66 5.14 -3.34
N LEU A 69 -13.22 6.33 -2.94
CA LEU A 69 -14.02 7.30 -2.20
C LEU A 69 -14.02 8.65 -2.90
N ILE A 70 -15.19 9.24 -3.13
CA ILE A 70 -15.36 10.58 -3.72
C ILE A 70 -15.82 11.55 -2.64
N ARG A 71 -15.08 12.65 -2.47
CA ARG A 71 -15.38 13.69 -1.47
C ARG A 71 -16.69 14.39 -1.81
N THR A 72 -17.59 14.50 -0.83
CA THR A 72 -18.88 15.18 -0.96
C THR A 72 -18.97 16.47 -0.16
N GLY A 73 -18.22 16.57 0.95
CA GLY A 73 -18.17 17.76 1.82
C GLY A 73 -16.96 18.66 1.56
N ALA A 74 -16.76 19.65 2.42
CA ALA A 74 -15.58 20.53 2.36
C ALA A 74 -14.27 19.75 2.58
N LYS A 75 -13.15 20.25 2.03
CA LYS A 75 -11.85 19.58 2.21
C LYS A 75 -11.47 19.57 3.70
N GLY A 76 -11.17 18.39 4.24
CA GLY A 76 -10.84 18.20 5.65
C GLY A 76 -11.98 17.72 6.54
N THR A 77 -13.24 17.71 6.06
CA THR A 77 -14.38 17.24 6.88
C THR A 77 -14.49 15.72 6.97
N GLY A 78 -13.80 14.98 6.10
CA GLY A 78 -13.88 13.51 6.08
C GLY A 78 -15.16 12.96 5.42
N GLU A 79 -15.93 13.81 4.74
CA GLU A 79 -17.18 13.40 4.09
C GLU A 79 -16.92 12.84 2.69
N PHE A 80 -17.15 11.53 2.55
CA PHE A 80 -16.99 10.79 1.30
C PHE A 80 -18.17 9.85 1.06
N ARG A 81 -18.44 9.59 -0.22
CA ARG A 81 -19.25 8.44 -0.65
C ARG A 81 -18.37 7.40 -1.33
N ALA A 82 -18.78 6.14 -1.24
CA ALA A 82 -18.19 5.08 -2.04
C ALA A 82 -18.46 5.30 -3.54
N ALA A 83 -17.53 4.82 -4.36
CA ALA A 83 -17.60 4.85 -5.82
C ALA A 83 -17.06 3.55 -6.40
N THR A 84 -17.43 3.25 -7.65
CA THR A 84 -16.78 2.18 -8.41
C THR A 84 -15.40 2.64 -8.88
N TRP A 85 -14.54 1.69 -9.27
CA TRP A 85 -13.26 2.02 -9.89
C TRP A 85 -13.44 2.81 -11.18
N ASP A 86 -14.38 2.42 -12.05
CA ASP A 86 -14.65 3.12 -13.31
C ASP A 86 -15.09 4.57 -13.08
N GLU A 87 -15.98 4.80 -12.10
CA GLU A 87 -16.42 6.16 -11.76
C GLU A 87 -15.26 7.01 -11.24
N ALA A 88 -14.48 6.49 -10.29
CA ALA A 88 -13.37 7.22 -9.69
C ALA A 88 -12.27 7.55 -10.71
N LEU A 89 -11.89 6.59 -11.57
CA LEU A 89 -10.89 6.78 -12.60
C LEU A 89 -11.38 7.72 -13.72
N THR A 90 -12.66 7.62 -14.10
CA THR A 90 -13.28 8.54 -15.07
C THR A 90 -13.27 9.97 -14.53
N LEU A 91 -13.62 10.18 -13.26
CA LEU A 91 -13.60 11.49 -12.63
C LEU A 91 -12.18 12.08 -12.58
N VAL A 92 -11.18 11.29 -12.16
CA VAL A 92 -9.79 11.78 -12.10
C VAL A 92 -9.27 12.13 -13.49
N SER A 93 -9.45 11.24 -14.47
CA SER A 93 -8.98 11.47 -15.83
C SER A 93 -9.68 12.66 -16.51
N SER A 94 -10.98 12.87 -16.26
CA SER A 94 -11.69 14.04 -16.80
C SER A 94 -11.15 15.34 -16.22
N ARG A 95 -10.83 15.38 -14.93
CA ARG A 95 -10.26 16.56 -14.25
C ARG A 95 -8.83 16.87 -14.72
N ILE A 96 -8.02 15.85 -14.93
CA ILE A 96 -6.68 16.02 -15.52
C ILE A 96 -6.80 16.63 -16.92
N ARG A 97 -7.64 16.05 -17.80
CA ARG A 97 -7.86 16.57 -19.16
C ARG A 97 -8.37 18.01 -19.16
N GLU A 98 -9.30 18.34 -18.26
CA GLU A 98 -9.80 19.70 -18.06
C GLU A 98 -8.67 20.66 -17.64
N GLY A 99 -7.81 20.24 -16.71
CA GLY A 99 -6.65 21.01 -16.27
C GLY A 99 -5.70 21.30 -17.42
N ILE A 100 -5.31 20.26 -18.16
CA ILE A 100 -4.44 20.37 -19.36
C ILE A 100 -5.03 21.34 -20.37
N ALA A 101 -6.31 21.20 -20.70
CA ALA A 101 -6.97 22.05 -21.69
C ALA A 101 -7.04 23.53 -21.26
N ARG A 102 -7.11 23.80 -19.96
CA ARG A 102 -7.26 25.16 -19.42
C ARG A 102 -5.93 25.85 -19.08
N ARG A 103 -4.93 25.09 -18.65
CA ARG A 103 -3.71 25.61 -18.01
C ARG A 103 -2.42 24.98 -18.51
N GLY A 104 -2.47 23.99 -19.40
CA GLY A 104 -1.29 23.27 -19.90
C GLY A 104 -0.97 22.00 -19.10
N ALA A 105 -0.09 21.17 -19.63
CA ALA A 105 0.21 19.85 -19.07
C ALA A 105 0.99 19.88 -17.75
N ASP A 106 1.72 20.96 -17.49
CA ASP A 106 2.56 21.14 -16.30
C ASP A 106 1.84 21.85 -15.14
N SER A 107 0.51 22.04 -15.24
CA SER A 107 -0.31 22.80 -14.28
C SER A 107 -0.82 22.01 -13.08
#